data_AF-A0A7X7FV59-F1
#
_entry.id   AF-A0A7X7FV59-F1
#
_cell.length_a   1.000
_cell.length_b   1.000
_cell.length_c   1.000
_cell.angle_alpha   90.00
_cell.angle_beta   90.00
_cell.angle_gamma   90.00
#
_symmetry.space_group_name_H-M   'P 1'
#
loop_
_entity.id
_entity.type
_entity.pdbx_description
1 polymer ?
#
loop_
_entity_poly.entity_id
_entity_poly.type
_entity_poly.pdbx_seq_one_letter_code
_entity_poly.pdbx_strand_id
1 'polypeptide(L)' 'MDLVCIRCGEPWDMDYVLHEDPGGFKRRGGRIEHCPCCPKEPPKHSTREQGRLETVAALADLLGDDVDGLAATLEDLELV' A
#
# COMPACT_ATOMS: atom_id res chain seq x y z
N MET A 1 10.59 -5.03 -3.46
CA MET A 1 9.60 -4.07 -4.01
C MET A 1 8.50 -3.98 -2.99
N ASP A 2 7.98 -2.78 -2.77
CA ASP A 2 7.15 -2.51 -1.61
C ASP A 2 5.72 -2.14 -2.03
N LEU A 3 4.77 -2.50 -1.17
CA LEU A 3 3.39 -2.05 -1.22
C LEU A 3 3.18 -1.00 -0.13
N VAL A 4 2.35 -0.01 -0.39
CA VAL A 4 2.08 1.06 0.57
C VAL A 4 0.68 0.89 1.17
N CYS A 5 0.59 0.92 2.50
CA CYS A 5 -0.69 0.99 3.18
C CYS A 5 -1.35 2.34 2.92
N ILE A 6 -2.47 2.37 2.19
CA ILE A 6 -3.16 3.62 1.84
C ILE A 6 -3.81 4.31 3.04
N ARG A 7 -3.85 3.65 4.21
CA ARG A 7 -4.38 4.22 5.46
C ARG A 7 -3.31 4.96 6.25
N CYS A 8 -2.17 4.33 6.51
CA CYS A 8 -1.13 4.93 7.36
C CYS A 8 0.15 5.33 6.62
N GLY A 9 0.28 4.97 5.34
CA GLY A 9 1.43 5.29 4.50
C GLY A 9 2.65 4.39 4.68
N GLU A 10 2.57 3.40 5.58
CA GLU A 10 3.67 2.48 5.86
C GLU A 10 4.00 1.61 4.63
N PRO A 11 5.28 1.54 4.22
CA PRO A 11 5.75 0.61 3.20
C PRO A 11 5.85 -0.80 3.78
N TRP A 12 5.52 -1.79 2.98
CA TRP A 12 5.64 -3.21 3.32
C TRP A 12 6.26 -3.97 2.18
N ASP A 13 7.24 -4.81 2.50
CA ASP A 13 7.79 -5.73 1.51
C ASP A 13 6.68 -6.62 0.95
N MET A 14 6.60 -6.68 -0.38
CA MET A 14 5.56 -7.43 -1.07
C MET A 14 5.60 -8.92 -0.74
N ASP A 15 6.77 -9.53 -0.61
CA ASP A 15 6.91 -10.95 -0.30
C ASP A 15 6.37 -11.27 1.09
N TYR A 16 6.66 -10.40 2.07
CA TYR A 16 6.11 -10.50 3.41
C TYR A 16 4.57 -10.48 3.42
N VAL A 17 3.98 -9.54 2.67
CA VAL A 17 2.52 -9.37 2.57
C VAL A 17 1.83 -10.55 1.89
N LEU A 18 2.49 -11.18 0.91
CA LEU A 18 1.90 -12.25 0.11
C LEU A 18 2.13 -13.64 0.72
N HIS A 19 3.28 -13.88 1.34
CA HIS A 19 3.73 -15.23 1.68
C HIS A 19 4.00 -15.45 3.17
N GLU A 20 4.48 -14.45 3.91
CA GLU A 20 4.83 -14.62 5.33
C GLU A 20 3.64 -14.43 6.27
N ASP A 21 2.97 -13.27 6.21
CA ASP A 21 1.78 -12.99 7.03
C ASP A 21 0.63 -12.40 6.20
N PRO A 22 0.07 -13.16 5.23
CA PRO A 22 -1.04 -12.67 4.41
C PRO A 22 -2.31 -12.40 5.23
N GLY A 23 -2.45 -12.99 6.43
CA GLY A 23 -3.60 -12.80 7.32
C GLY A 23 -3.55 -11.50 8.13
N GLY A 24 -2.37 -10.91 8.33
CA GLY A 24 -2.16 -9.66 9.07
C GLY A 24 -2.66 -8.40 8.34
N PHE A 25 -2.99 -8.51 7.05
CA PHE A 25 -3.37 -7.38 6.21
C PHE A 25 -4.82 -7.45 5.76
N LYS A 26 -5.53 -6.33 5.85
CA LYS A 26 -6.77 -6.13 5.10
C LYS A 26 -6.40 -5.56 3.73
N ARG A 27 -6.41 -6.40 2.70
CA ARG A 27 -6.04 -6.00 1.34
C ARG A 27 -6.96 -6.60 0.26
N ARG A 28 -6.91 -5.99 -0.93
CA ARG A 28 -7.53 -6.50 -2.17
C ARG A 28 -6.53 -6.33 -3.30
N GLY A 29 -6.07 -7.43 -3.90
CA GLY A 29 -4.91 -7.40 -4.78
C GLY A 29 -3.70 -6.76 -4.07
N GLY A 30 -3.10 -5.74 -4.70
CA GLY A 30 -2.02 -4.94 -4.12
C GLY A 30 -2.47 -3.80 -3.19
N ARG A 31 -3.78 -3.49 -3.10
CA ARG A 31 -4.30 -2.40 -2.28
C ARG A 31 -4.37 -2.79 -0.81
N ILE A 32 -3.47 -2.26 0.03
CA ILE A 32 -3.48 -2.47 1.48
C ILE A 32 -4.36 -1.42 2.18
N GLU A 33 -5.60 -1.78 2.55
CA GLU A 33 -6.52 -0.90 3.28
C GLU A 33 -6.16 -0.75 4.77
N HIS A 34 -5.54 -1.78 5.36
CA HIS A 34 -5.11 -1.77 6.75
C HIS A 34 -3.96 -2.75 6.97
N CYS A 35 -2.86 -2.29 7.56
CA CYS A 35 -1.71 -3.12 7.93
C CYS A 35 -1.68 -3.39 9.45
N PRO A 36 -0.79 -4.27 9.95
CA PRO A 36 -0.63 -4.52 11.39
C PRO A 36 -0.21 -3.29 12.21
N CYS A 37 0.55 -2.36 11.62
CA CYS A 37 1.07 -1.16 12.28
C CYS A 37 0.11 0.04 12.26
N CYS A 38 -1.05 -0.12 11.65
CA CYS A 38 -2.02 0.96 11.52
C CYS A 38 -2.52 1.43 12.90
N PRO A 39 -2.55 2.74 13.19
CA PRO A 39 -3.07 3.26 14.45
C PRO A 39 -4.57 2.97 14.60
N LYS A 40 -5.07 2.95 15.84
CA LYS A 40 -6.50 2.73 16.11
C LYS A 40 -7.38 3.77 15.41
N GLU A 41 -6.96 5.03 15.46
CA GLU A 41 -7.62 6.14 14.78
C GLU A 41 -6.96 6.43 13.42
N PRO A 42 -7.71 6.86 12.38
CA PRO A 42 -7.13 7.25 11.10
C PRO A 42 -6.08 8.36 11.29
N PRO A 43 -4.83 8.15 10.82
CA PRO A 43 -3.78 9.16 10.97
C PRO A 43 -4.10 10.39 10.11
N LYS A 44 -3.73 11.57 10.63
CA LYS A 44 -3.80 12.81 9.87
C LYS A 44 -2.53 12.98 9.04
N HIS A 45 -2.70 12.92 7.73
CA HIS A 45 -1.62 13.11 6.76
C HIS A 45 -1.52 14.57 6.33
N SER A 46 -0.32 15.01 5.95
CA SER A 46 -0.14 16.28 5.25
C SER A 46 -0.84 16.25 3.90
N THR A 47 -1.16 17.40 3.30
CA THR A 47 -1.79 17.44 1.95
C THR A 47 -0.97 16.70 0.90
N ARG A 48 0.37 16.81 0.96
CA ARG A 48 1.27 16.09 0.04
C ARG A 48 1.15 14.58 0.23
N GLU A 49 1.14 14.13 1.48
CA GLU A 49 1.05 12.72 1.81
C GLU A 49 -0.33 12.13 1.45
N GLN A 50 -1.41 12.88 1.66
CA GLN A 50 -2.75 12.49 1.18
C GLN A 50 -2.76 12.27 -0.33
N GLY A 51 -2.19 13.21 -1.10
CA GLY A 51 -2.09 13.05 -2.56
C GLY A 51 -1.25 11.85 -3.00
N ARG A 52 -0.15 11.56 -2.27
CA ARG A 52 0.65 10.34 -2.49
C ARG A 52 -0.20 9.08 -2.27
N LEU A 53 -0.89 8.98 -1.14
CA LEU A 53 -1.71 7.80 -0.79
C LEU A 53 -2.93 7.63 -1.72
N GLU A 54 -3.52 8.72 -2.18
CA GLU A 54 -4.58 8.69 -3.20
C GLU A 54 -4.05 8.18 -4.55
N THR A 55 -2.83 8.57 -4.92
CA THR A 55 -2.18 8.08 -6.15
C THR A 55 -1.88 6.57 -6.05
N VAL A 56 -1.30 6.13 -4.93
CA VAL A 56 -1.08 4.70 -4.63
C VAL A 56 -2.40 3.92 -4.71
N ALA A 57 -3.46 4.44 -4.08
CA ALA A 57 -4.78 3.82 -4.09
C ALA A 57 -5.33 3.67 -5.52
N ALA A 58 -5.23 4.71 -6.34
CA ALA A 58 -5.69 4.69 -7.72
C ALA A 58 -4.90 3.69 -8.59
N LEU A 59 -3.58 3.61 -8.42
CA LEU A 59 -2.74 2.63 -9.13
C LEU A 59 -3.08 1.20 -8.71
N ALA A 60 -3.30 0.97 -7.41
CA ALA A 60 -3.67 -0.35 -6.90
C ALA A 60 -5.05 -0.80 -7.42
N ASP A 61 -6.01 0.12 -7.56
CA ASP A 61 -7.31 -0.19 -8.17
C ASP A 61 -7.21 -0.45 -9.68
N LEU A 62 -6.30 0.24 -10.36
CA LEU A 62 -6.07 0.09 -11.80
C LEU A 62 -5.40 -1.25 -12.14
N LEU A 63 -4.37 -1.64 -11.38
CA LEU A 63 -3.60 -2.86 -11.60
C LEU A 63 -4.26 -4.10 -10.98
N GLY A 64 -5.12 -3.91 -9.97
CA GLY A 64 -5.93 -4.98 -9.39
C GLY A 64 -5.07 -6.07 -8.76
N ASP A 65 -5.14 -7.28 -9.33
CA ASP A 65 -4.42 -8.47 -8.85
C ASP A 65 -2.97 -8.56 -9.37
N ASP A 66 -2.54 -7.65 -10.24
CA ASP A 66 -1.15 -7.49 -10.68
C ASP A 66 -0.33 -6.77 -9.58
N VAL A 67 0.02 -7.54 -8.53
CA VAL A 67 0.68 -7.02 -7.33
C VAL A 67 2.14 -6.67 -7.58
N ASP A 68 2.85 -7.50 -8.35
CA ASP A 68 4.24 -7.27 -8.75
C ASP A 68 4.36 -6.09 -9.71
N GLY A 69 3.43 -5.95 -10.67
CA GLY A 69 3.33 -4.76 -11.51
C GLY A 69 3.07 -3.49 -10.71
N LEU A 70 2.21 -3.55 -9.68
CA LEU A 70 2.00 -2.42 -8.77
C LEU A 70 3.27 -2.07 -8.01
N ALA A 71 3.92 -3.04 -7.40
CA ALA A 71 5.11 -2.80 -6.58
C ALA A 71 6.26 -2.18 -7.41
N ALA A 72 6.46 -2.66 -8.64
CA ALA A 72 7.41 -2.06 -9.59
C ALA A 72 7.02 -0.62 -9.97
N THR A 73 5.73 -0.37 -10.25
CA THR A 73 5.23 0.96 -10.61
C THR A 73 5.39 1.97 -9.47
N LEU A 74 5.20 1.56 -8.21
CA LEU A 74 5.39 2.43 -7.06
C LEU A 74 6.86 2.84 -6.88
N GLU A 75 7.79 1.91 -7.08
CA GLU A 75 9.23 2.17 -7.02
C GLU A 75 9.66 3.14 -8.14
N ASP A 76 9.23 2.90 -9.38
CA ASP A 76 9.54 3.75 -10.54
C ASP A 76 9.01 5.19 -10.40
N LEU A 77 7.87 5.36 -9.74
CA LEU A 77 7.25 6.67 -9.50
C LEU A 77 7.70 7.35 -8.19
N GLU A 78 8.66 6.76 -7.47
CA GLU A 78 9.14 7.23 -6.15
C GLU A 78 7.98 7.43 -5.15
N LEU A 79 6.99 6.53 -5.22
CA LEU A 79 5.83 6.52 -4.34
C LEU A 79 6.03 5.63 -3.12
N VAL A 80 7.16 4.94 -3.01
CA VAL A 80 7.54 4.10 -1.87
C VAL A 80 9.02 4.29 -1.51
#